data_AF-A0A7Y5Z5V9-F1
#
_entry.id   AF-A0A7Y5Z5V9-F1
#
_cell.length_a   1.000
_cell.length_b   1.000
_cell.length_c   1.000
_cell.angle_alpha   90.00
_cell.angle_beta   90.00
_cell.angle_gamma   90.00
#
_symmetry.space_group_name_H-M   'P 1'
#
loop_
_entity.id
_entity.type
_entity.pdbx_description
1 polymer ?
#
loop_
_entity_poly.entity_id
_entity_poly.type
_entity_poly.pdbx_seq_one_letter_code
_entity_poly.pdbx_strand_id
1 'polypeptide(L)'
;MREATSELEKQIDLATKLLSLAAKVGLLTGGTCIVSYLLGNGHYPQGVSIGDSLLFLVAAFCFGVICLYFSVSVTAAGVLLAPMFVPVLRFLIWVTTIFRAEKSKAELKLQKITFLTVFFGICGVLTIYFLARKNPLEHIPLVLLPIFQYVVYSAFLQQNNKIKAAYGPPPKIADTESSETDARVDVKPMKRLRAMIAGLLILTPILMGGVTSDLLQTAMSLAKIRIERATILVKPPYANLLPAPQDSPLQDYKTFENATVVFRGVGNSTLIEMRTADTAIRLEIPNDSIIIERNTRLITQPKPETGDKAG
;
A
#
# COMPACT_ATOMS: atom_id res chain seq x y z
N MET A 1 -36.35 -2.05 -24.87
CA MET A 1 -36.23 -0.96 -23.88
C MET A 1 -36.16 -1.48 -22.44
N ARG A 2 -37.09 -2.36 -21.99
CA ARG A 2 -37.14 -2.89 -20.61
C ARG A 2 -35.96 -3.78 -20.18
N GLU A 3 -35.35 -4.52 -21.11
CA GLU A 3 -34.14 -5.31 -20.83
C GLU A 3 -32.90 -4.44 -20.62
N ALA A 4 -32.73 -3.40 -21.43
CA ALA A 4 -31.60 -2.46 -21.32
C ALA A 4 -31.64 -1.66 -20.02
N THR A 5 -32.82 -1.28 -19.54
CA THR A 5 -32.99 -0.65 -18.21
C THR A 5 -32.67 -1.63 -17.08
N SER A 6 -33.04 -2.90 -17.20
CA SER A 6 -32.74 -3.91 -16.17
C SER A 6 -31.25 -4.25 -16.07
N GLU A 7 -30.53 -4.28 -17.20
CA GLU A 7 -29.08 -4.50 -17.22
C GLU A 7 -28.33 -3.30 -16.68
N LEU A 8 -28.78 -2.08 -16.98
CA LEU A 8 -28.23 -0.85 -16.41
C LEU A 8 -28.42 -0.79 -14.89
N GLU A 9 -29.61 -1.12 -14.38
CA GLU A 9 -29.89 -1.19 -12.94
C GLU A 9 -28.99 -2.21 -12.24
N LYS A 10 -28.81 -3.41 -12.81
CA LYS A 10 -27.89 -4.42 -12.29
C LYS A 10 -26.43 -3.93 -12.28
N GLN A 11 -25.99 -3.24 -13.33
CA GLN A 11 -24.64 -2.68 -13.39
C GLN A 11 -24.42 -1.60 -12.33
N ILE A 12 -25.42 -0.73 -12.10
CA ILE A 12 -25.39 0.31 -11.06
C ILE A 12 -25.39 -0.32 -9.65
N ASP A 13 -26.23 -1.33 -9.40
CA ASP A 13 -26.26 -2.06 -8.12
C ASP A 13 -24.94 -2.79 -7.86
N LEU A 14 -24.34 -3.42 -8.88
CA LEU A 14 -23.01 -4.01 -8.76
C LEU A 14 -21.93 -2.96 -8.51
N ALA A 15 -21.96 -1.83 -9.22
CA ALA A 15 -20.99 -0.75 -9.03
C ALA A 15 -21.07 -0.15 -7.62
N THR A 16 -22.27 0.09 -7.10
CA THR A 16 -22.47 0.61 -5.74
C THR A 16 -22.07 -0.41 -4.67
N LYS A 17 -22.37 -1.70 -4.86
CA LYS A 17 -21.89 -2.78 -3.98
C LYS A 17 -20.37 -2.86 -3.98
N LEU A 18 -19.72 -2.79 -5.15
CA LEU A 18 -18.26 -2.79 -5.26
C LEU A 18 -17.64 -1.55 -4.63
N LEU A 19 -18.22 -0.37 -4.86
CA LEU A 19 -17.76 0.89 -4.28
C LEU A 19 -17.86 0.86 -2.75
N SER A 20 -18.98 0.41 -2.20
CA SER A 20 -19.15 0.30 -0.75
C SER A 20 -18.20 -0.73 -0.12
N LEU A 21 -17.94 -1.84 -0.80
CA LEU A 21 -16.97 -2.84 -0.35
C LEU A 21 -15.54 -2.28 -0.40
N ALA A 22 -15.17 -1.61 -1.49
CA ALA A 22 -13.87 -0.96 -1.64
C ALA A 22 -13.66 0.14 -0.60
N ALA A 23 -14.69 0.93 -0.31
CA ALA A 23 -14.65 1.94 0.76
C ALA A 23 -14.43 1.29 2.13
N LYS A 24 -15.17 0.23 2.48
CA LYS A 24 -15.00 -0.48 3.75
C LYS A 24 -13.61 -1.09 3.90
N VAL A 25 -13.13 -1.78 2.86
CA VAL A 25 -11.81 -2.41 2.87
C VAL A 25 -10.71 -1.35 2.90
N GLY A 26 -10.84 -0.28 2.10
CA GLY A 26 -9.89 0.82 2.03
C GLY A 26 -9.79 1.58 3.35
N LEU A 27 -10.92 1.95 3.95
CA LEU A 27 -10.96 2.63 5.25
C LEU A 27 -10.40 1.76 6.37
N LEU A 28 -10.74 0.47 6.41
CA LEU A 28 -10.24 -0.44 7.43
C LEU A 28 -8.71 -0.61 7.29
N THR A 29 -8.25 -0.93 6.08
CA THR A 29 -6.83 -1.15 5.80
C THR A 29 -6.03 0.13 6.04
N GLY A 30 -6.49 1.25 5.50
CA GLY A 30 -5.78 2.53 5.61
C GLY A 30 -5.84 3.13 7.01
N GLY A 31 -6.98 3.02 7.69
CA GLY A 31 -7.14 3.42 9.08
C GLY A 31 -6.20 2.62 9.99
N THR A 32 -6.13 1.30 9.82
CA THR A 32 -5.16 0.47 10.56
C THR A 32 -3.73 0.94 10.32
N CYS A 33 -3.35 1.23 9.07
CA CYS A 33 -2.00 1.70 8.77
C CYS A 33 -1.68 3.03 9.45
N ILE A 34 -2.59 4.02 9.38
CA ILE A 34 -2.38 5.32 10.03
C ILE A 34 -2.29 5.16 11.55
N VAL A 35 -3.14 4.34 12.16
CA VAL A 35 -3.07 4.04 13.60
C VAL A 35 -1.73 3.39 13.94
N SER A 36 -1.26 2.42 13.16
CA SER A 36 0.06 1.82 13.34
C SER A 36 1.20 2.84 13.22
N TYR A 37 1.07 3.84 12.34
CA TYR A 37 2.04 4.94 12.23
C TYR A 37 2.06 5.82 13.48
N LEU A 38 0.89 6.21 13.98
CA LEU A 38 0.77 7.01 15.19
C LEU A 38 1.37 6.27 16.40
N LEU A 39 1.01 5.00 16.58
CA LEU A 39 1.55 4.14 17.65
C LEU A 39 3.06 3.92 17.50
N GLY A 40 3.57 3.69 16.30
CA GLY A 40 5.00 3.52 16.04
C GLY A 40 5.83 4.78 16.29
N ASN A 41 5.21 5.96 16.20
CA ASN A 41 5.85 7.24 16.55
C ASN A 41 5.59 7.67 18.00
N GLY A 42 4.81 6.90 18.77
CA GLY A 42 4.49 7.20 20.18
C GLY A 42 3.61 8.44 20.36
N HIS A 43 2.89 8.86 19.32
CA HIS A 43 2.12 10.09 19.32
C HIS A 43 0.70 9.83 18.84
N TYR A 44 -0.28 10.23 19.65
CA TYR A 44 -1.68 10.25 19.27
C TYR A 44 -2.18 11.69 19.33
N PRO A 45 -2.77 12.23 18.25
CA PRO A 45 -3.15 13.63 18.20
C PRO A 45 -4.19 13.95 19.27
N GLN A 46 -3.94 14.99 20.05
CA GLN A 46 -4.84 15.49 21.08
C GLN A 46 -5.59 16.74 20.59
N GLY A 47 -6.80 16.96 21.09
CA GLY A 47 -7.62 18.11 20.69
C GLY A 47 -8.16 18.02 19.26
N VAL A 48 -8.39 16.80 18.76
CA VAL A 48 -8.88 16.55 17.40
C VAL A 48 -10.31 17.07 17.26
N SER A 49 -10.54 17.94 16.28
CA SER A 49 -11.88 18.46 15.96
C SER A 49 -12.67 17.47 15.08
N ILE A 50 -13.98 17.72 14.93
CA ILE A 50 -14.83 16.96 13.99
C ILE A 50 -14.32 17.13 12.54
N GLY A 51 -13.83 18.32 12.17
CA GLY A 51 -13.25 18.57 10.85
C GLY A 51 -11.99 17.74 10.60
N ASP A 52 -11.13 17.62 11.61
CA ASP A 52 -9.91 16.80 11.52
C ASP A 52 -10.22 15.31 11.37
N SER A 53 -11.32 14.85 11.97
CA SER A 53 -11.78 13.46 11.82
C SER A 53 -12.20 13.13 10.38
N LEU A 54 -12.78 14.11 9.66
CA LEU A 54 -13.12 13.95 8.25
C LEU A 54 -11.85 13.88 7.38
N LEU A 55 -10.87 14.75 7.64
CA LEU A 55 -9.58 14.70 6.94
C LEU A 55 -8.85 13.38 7.19
N PHE A 56 -8.93 12.87 8.43
CA PHE A 56 -8.39 11.56 8.78
C PHE A 56 -9.07 10.42 8.01
N LEU A 57 -10.40 10.47 7.84
CA LEU A 57 -11.16 9.50 7.06
C LEU A 57 -10.75 9.51 5.57
N VAL A 58 -10.60 10.71 4.99
CA VAL A 58 -10.15 10.87 3.60
C VAL A 58 -8.73 10.33 3.44
N ALA A 59 -7.82 10.65 4.36
CA ALA A 59 -6.46 10.14 4.36
C ALA A 59 -6.42 8.61 4.47
N ALA A 60 -7.23 8.02 5.37
CA ALA A 60 -7.36 6.58 5.50
C ALA A 60 -7.84 5.92 4.20
N PHE A 61 -8.85 6.49 3.54
CA PHE A 61 -9.33 5.98 2.26
C PHE A 61 -8.24 6.06 1.17
N CYS A 62 -7.58 7.21 1.02
CA CYS A 62 -6.48 7.37 0.06
C CYS A 62 -5.36 6.37 0.31
N PHE A 63 -4.98 6.15 1.57
CA PHE A 63 -3.95 5.18 1.90
C PHE A 63 -4.39 3.74 1.60
N GLY A 64 -5.65 3.41 1.86
CA GLY A 64 -6.25 2.13 1.47
C GLY A 64 -6.16 1.87 -0.04
N VAL A 65 -6.39 2.90 -0.87
CA VAL A 65 -6.22 2.81 -2.33
C VAL A 65 -4.77 2.54 -2.72
N ILE A 66 -3.80 3.20 -2.08
CA ILE A 66 -2.36 2.98 -2.32
C ILE A 66 -1.97 1.54 -1.95
N CYS A 67 -2.43 1.02 -0.80
CA CYS A 67 -2.19 -0.36 -0.40
C CYS A 67 -2.78 -1.38 -1.39
N LEU A 68 -3.99 -1.13 -1.88
CA LEU A 68 -4.64 -1.98 -2.87
C LEU A 68 -3.88 -1.95 -4.21
N TYR A 69 -3.48 -0.77 -4.67
CA TYR A 69 -2.61 -0.61 -5.83
C TYR A 69 -1.31 -1.40 -5.69
N PHE A 70 -0.66 -1.33 -4.53
CA PHE A 70 0.57 -2.06 -4.25
C PHE A 70 0.34 -3.57 -4.32
N SER A 71 -0.71 -4.10 -3.68
CA SER A 71 -1.06 -5.52 -3.74
C SER A 71 -1.30 -6.02 -5.17
N VAL A 72 -2.08 -5.28 -5.96
CA VAL A 72 -2.36 -5.61 -7.37
C VAL A 72 -1.08 -5.57 -8.20
N SER A 73 -0.25 -4.54 -8.03
CA SER A 73 0.99 -4.37 -8.79
C SER A 73 2.02 -5.45 -8.47
N VAL A 74 2.18 -5.83 -7.20
CA VAL A 74 3.08 -6.91 -6.78
C VAL A 74 2.59 -8.27 -7.28
N THR A 75 1.28 -8.51 -7.26
CA THR A 75 0.68 -9.73 -7.82
C THR A 75 0.92 -9.81 -9.33
N ALA A 76 0.72 -8.70 -10.04
CA ALA A 76 0.98 -8.60 -11.47
C ALA A 76 2.47 -8.79 -11.78
N ALA A 77 3.37 -8.25 -10.96
CA ALA A 77 4.82 -8.47 -11.06
C ALA A 77 5.17 -9.95 -10.87
N GLY A 78 4.52 -10.63 -9.92
CA GLY A 78 4.64 -12.08 -9.73
C GLY A 78 4.24 -12.87 -10.98
N VAL A 79 3.12 -12.50 -11.62
CA VAL A 79 2.70 -13.11 -12.89
C VAL A 79 3.68 -12.82 -14.03
N LEU A 80 4.19 -11.59 -14.11
CA LEU A 80 5.14 -11.18 -15.15
C LEU A 80 6.49 -11.91 -15.01
N LEU A 81 6.97 -12.08 -13.78
CA LEU A 81 8.22 -12.77 -13.46
C LEU A 81 8.07 -14.30 -13.42
N ALA A 82 6.84 -14.82 -13.50
CA ALA A 82 6.54 -16.24 -13.43
C ALA A 82 7.39 -17.11 -14.38
N PRO A 83 7.66 -16.74 -15.65
CA PRO A 83 8.51 -17.53 -16.54
C PRO A 83 9.93 -17.78 -15.98
N MET A 84 10.43 -16.88 -15.12
CA MET A 84 11.77 -16.98 -14.53
C MET A 84 11.82 -17.98 -13.37
N PHE A 85 10.83 -17.96 -12.46
CA PHE A 85 10.88 -18.75 -11.22
C PHE A 85 9.95 -19.98 -11.20
N VAL A 86 8.89 -20.03 -12.03
CA VAL A 86 8.00 -21.21 -12.12
C VAL A 86 8.73 -22.51 -12.49
N PRO A 87 9.73 -22.56 -13.40
CA PRO A 87 10.44 -23.82 -13.65
C PRO A 87 11.18 -24.30 -12.40
N VAL A 88 11.78 -23.38 -11.63
CA VAL A 88 12.45 -23.69 -10.37
C VAL A 88 11.46 -24.21 -9.32
N LEU A 89 10.31 -23.55 -9.17
CA LEU A 89 9.26 -24.01 -8.25
C LEU A 89 8.73 -25.40 -8.63
N ARG A 90 8.52 -25.67 -9.92
CA ARG A 90 8.08 -26.99 -10.40
C ARG A 90 9.13 -28.05 -10.12
N PHE A 91 10.42 -27.74 -10.32
CA PHE A 91 11.50 -28.64 -9.99
C PHE A 91 11.53 -28.96 -8.47
N LEU A 92 11.38 -27.95 -7.60
CA LEU A 92 11.30 -28.15 -6.16
C LEU A 92 10.09 -29.01 -5.73
N ILE A 93 8.91 -28.77 -6.32
CA ILE A 93 7.72 -29.59 -6.07
C ILE A 93 7.96 -31.03 -6.56
N TRP A 94 8.61 -31.20 -7.71
CA TRP A 94 8.94 -32.53 -8.23
C TRP A 94 9.90 -33.28 -7.30
N VAL A 95 10.98 -32.63 -6.84
CA VAL A 95 11.93 -33.22 -5.87
C VAL A 95 11.21 -33.61 -4.58
N THR A 96 10.38 -32.73 -4.03
CA THR A 96 9.67 -33.02 -2.77
C THR A 96 8.58 -34.08 -2.92
N THR A 97 7.97 -34.22 -4.10
CA THR A 97 6.98 -35.27 -4.38
C THR A 97 7.60 -36.62 -4.70
N ILE A 98 8.87 -36.69 -5.12
CA ILE A 98 9.62 -37.96 -5.19
C ILE A 98 9.72 -38.63 -3.82
N PHE A 99 9.86 -37.84 -2.76
CA PHE A 99 9.98 -38.34 -1.39
C PHE A 99 8.63 -38.53 -0.67
N ARG A 100 7.49 -38.25 -1.33
CA ARG A 100 6.17 -38.22 -0.69
C ARG A 100 5.22 -39.24 -1.34
N ALA A 101 4.62 -40.11 -0.51
CA ALA A 101 3.71 -41.16 -0.98
C ALA A 101 2.42 -40.62 -1.62
N GLU A 102 1.98 -39.41 -1.24
CA GLU A 102 0.82 -38.74 -1.85
C GLU A 102 1.27 -37.74 -2.94
N LYS A 103 0.93 -38.06 -4.19
CA LYS A 103 1.17 -37.20 -5.35
C LYS A 103 0.14 -36.05 -5.40
N SER A 104 0.47 -34.92 -4.79
CA SER A 104 -0.29 -33.68 -5.02
C SER A 104 -0.03 -33.14 -6.42
N LYS A 105 -1.05 -33.11 -7.28
CA LYS A 105 -1.02 -32.41 -8.58
C LYS A 105 -1.17 -30.90 -8.34
N ALA A 106 -0.13 -30.26 -7.81
CA ALA A 106 -0.05 -28.81 -7.80
C ALA A 106 0.19 -28.31 -9.23
N GLU A 107 -0.88 -28.05 -9.98
CA GLU A 107 -0.80 -27.50 -11.34
C GLU A 107 -0.50 -26.00 -11.31
N LEU A 108 0.77 -25.61 -11.06
CA LEU A 108 1.22 -24.25 -11.33
C LEU A 108 1.24 -24.02 -12.85
N LYS A 109 0.14 -23.49 -13.42
CA LYS A 109 0.07 -23.13 -14.85
C LYS A 109 0.60 -21.72 -15.06
N LEU A 110 1.42 -21.54 -16.10
CA LEU A 110 1.77 -20.19 -16.56
C LEU A 110 0.48 -19.48 -16.94
N GLN A 111 0.23 -18.36 -16.28
CA GLN A 111 -0.94 -17.56 -16.54
C GLN A 111 -0.74 -16.73 -17.80
N LYS A 112 -1.81 -16.53 -18.57
CA LYS A 112 -1.77 -15.66 -19.75
C LYS A 112 -1.41 -14.23 -19.33
N ILE A 113 -0.40 -13.67 -19.99
CA ILE A 113 0.04 -12.30 -19.79
C ILE A 113 -0.86 -11.40 -20.63
N THR A 114 -1.67 -10.57 -19.95
CA THR A 114 -2.50 -9.54 -20.59
C THR A 114 -1.79 -8.20 -20.52
N PHE A 115 -2.12 -7.25 -21.41
CA PHE A 115 -1.58 -5.88 -21.40
C PHE A 115 -1.66 -5.21 -20.01
N LEU A 116 -2.80 -5.32 -19.33
CA LEU A 116 -3.00 -4.77 -17.99
C LEU A 116 -2.03 -5.38 -16.95
N THR A 117 -1.77 -6.67 -17.07
CA THR A 117 -0.80 -7.39 -16.22
C THR A 117 0.62 -6.92 -16.49
N VAL A 118 0.97 -6.62 -17.75
CA VAL A 118 2.28 -6.05 -18.09
C VAL A 118 2.43 -4.66 -17.49
N PHE A 119 1.43 -3.79 -17.68
CA PHE A 119 1.46 -2.42 -17.15
C PHE A 119 1.63 -2.40 -15.62
N PHE A 120 0.75 -3.08 -14.88
CA PHE A 120 0.86 -3.16 -13.42
C PHE A 120 2.08 -3.95 -12.96
N GLY A 121 2.51 -4.94 -13.73
CA GLY A 121 3.70 -5.73 -13.44
C GLY A 121 4.98 -4.89 -13.50
N ILE A 122 5.14 -4.06 -14.53
CA ILE A 122 6.25 -3.11 -14.65
C ILE A 122 6.20 -2.10 -13.50
N CYS A 123 5.03 -1.51 -13.22
CA CYS A 123 4.85 -0.62 -12.09
C CYS A 123 5.23 -1.29 -10.75
N GLY A 124 4.85 -2.55 -10.55
CA GLY A 124 5.18 -3.33 -9.37
C GLY A 124 6.68 -3.56 -9.23
N VAL A 125 7.36 -3.95 -10.31
CA VAL A 125 8.83 -4.14 -10.33
C VAL A 125 9.55 -2.82 -10.02
N LEU A 126 9.12 -1.71 -10.63
CA LEU A 126 9.69 -0.38 -10.34
C LEU A 126 9.48 0.02 -8.89
N THR A 127 8.28 -0.18 -8.35
CA THR A 127 7.95 0.13 -6.96
C THR A 127 8.82 -0.68 -6.01
N ILE A 128 8.99 -1.98 -6.26
CA ILE A 128 9.88 -2.85 -5.49
C ILE A 128 11.32 -2.36 -5.57
N TYR A 129 11.80 -2.00 -6.76
CA TYR A 129 13.17 -1.50 -6.95
C TYR A 129 13.43 -0.21 -6.16
N PHE A 130 12.52 0.77 -6.22
CA PHE A 130 12.66 2.03 -5.48
C PHE A 130 12.67 1.83 -3.96
N LEU A 131 11.85 0.91 -3.46
CA LEU A 131 11.77 0.60 -2.03
C LEU A 131 12.99 -0.19 -1.56
N ALA A 132 13.41 -1.22 -2.31
CA ALA A 132 14.58 -2.02 -1.99
C ALA A 132 15.90 -1.21 -2.04
N ARG A 133 15.97 -0.14 -2.85
CA ARG A 133 17.16 0.72 -2.92
C ARG A 133 17.44 1.49 -1.63
N LYS A 134 16.43 1.77 -0.80
CA LYS A 134 16.62 2.52 0.45
C LYS A 134 17.43 1.73 1.48
N ASN A 135 16.99 0.50 1.79
CA ASN A 135 17.65 -0.41 2.73
C ASN A 135 17.62 -1.86 2.20
N PRO A 136 18.64 -2.34 1.47
CA PRO A 136 18.56 -3.62 0.75
C PRO A 136 18.40 -4.84 1.67
N LEU A 137 18.99 -4.81 2.87
CA LEU A 137 18.93 -5.93 3.82
C LEU A 137 17.56 -6.08 4.49
N GLU A 138 16.92 -4.96 4.83
CA GLU A 138 15.57 -4.96 5.45
C GLU A 138 14.47 -5.31 4.43
N HIS A 139 14.76 -5.15 3.14
CA HIS A 139 13.80 -5.29 2.04
C HIS A 139 13.94 -6.61 1.27
N ILE A 140 14.74 -7.58 1.74
CA ILE A 140 14.81 -8.94 1.16
C ILE A 140 13.42 -9.58 0.97
N PRO A 141 12.46 -9.45 1.93
CA PRO A 141 11.11 -9.98 1.74
C PRO A 141 10.38 -9.42 0.51
N LEU A 142 10.68 -8.20 0.03
CA LEU A 142 10.05 -7.64 -1.17
C LEU A 142 10.36 -8.45 -2.44
N VAL A 143 11.52 -9.09 -2.51
CA VAL A 143 11.91 -9.87 -3.70
C VAL A 143 11.20 -11.22 -3.70
N LEU A 144 10.98 -11.80 -2.51
CA LEU A 144 10.23 -13.06 -2.34
C LEU A 144 8.72 -12.86 -2.47
N LEU A 145 8.23 -11.65 -2.19
CA LEU A 145 6.81 -11.34 -2.16
C LEU A 145 6.08 -11.57 -3.51
N PRO A 146 6.59 -11.14 -4.69
CA PRO A 146 6.00 -11.48 -5.98
C PRO A 146 5.86 -12.99 -6.23
N ILE A 147 6.85 -13.78 -5.79
CA ILE A 147 6.83 -15.25 -5.93
C ILE A 147 5.70 -15.82 -5.08
N PHE A 148 5.62 -15.40 -3.81
CA PHE A 148 4.55 -15.81 -2.91
C PHE A 148 3.17 -15.40 -3.45
N GLN A 149 3.02 -14.15 -3.89
CA GLN A 149 1.76 -13.63 -4.45
C GLN A 149 1.33 -14.40 -5.69
N TYR A 150 2.28 -14.80 -6.56
CA TYR A 150 1.96 -15.65 -7.71
C TYR A 150 1.40 -17.01 -7.29
N VAL A 151 1.99 -17.66 -6.26
CA VAL A 151 1.49 -18.94 -5.74
C VAL A 151 0.06 -18.78 -5.20
N VAL A 152 -0.18 -17.77 -4.37
CA VAL A 152 -1.52 -17.49 -3.83
C VAL A 152 -2.52 -17.17 -4.94
N TYR A 153 -2.10 -16.40 -5.95
CA TYR A 153 -2.94 -16.05 -7.10
C TYR A 153 -3.27 -17.28 -7.96
N SER A 154 -2.31 -18.19 -8.15
CA SER A 154 -2.56 -19.46 -8.85
C SER A 154 -3.58 -20.33 -8.12
N ALA A 155 -3.51 -20.39 -6.79
CA ALA A 155 -4.50 -21.09 -5.96
C ALA A 155 -5.89 -20.43 -6.05
N PHE A 156 -5.94 -19.10 -6.09
CA PHE A 156 -7.20 -18.36 -6.31
C PHE A 156 -7.86 -18.72 -7.63
N LEU A 157 -7.09 -18.76 -8.72
CA LEU A 157 -7.57 -19.14 -10.05
C LEU A 157 -8.04 -20.59 -10.10
N GLN A 158 -7.29 -21.51 -9.51
CA GLN A 158 -7.68 -22.92 -9.42
C GLN A 158 -9.01 -23.07 -8.68
N GLN A 159 -9.18 -22.35 -7.57
CA GLN A 159 -10.43 -22.37 -6.81
C GLN A 159 -11.59 -21.76 -7.59
N ASN A 160 -11.34 -20.67 -8.33
CA ASN A 160 -12.34 -20.06 -9.21
C ASN A 160 -12.79 -21.02 -10.32
N ASN A 161 -11.87 -21.77 -10.90
CA ASN A 161 -12.18 -22.79 -11.92
C ASN A 161 -12.99 -23.95 -11.33
N LYS A 162 -12.66 -24.42 -10.12
CA LYS A 162 -13.45 -25.46 -9.43
C LYS A 162 -14.88 -25.00 -9.16
N ILE A 163 -15.08 -23.75 -8.73
CA ILE A 163 -16.41 -23.18 -8.52
C ILE A 163 -17.16 -23.08 -9.85
N LYS A 164 -16.53 -22.59 -10.92
CA LYS A 164 -17.15 -22.53 -12.25
C LYS A 164 -17.54 -23.90 -12.78
N ALA A 165 -16.70 -24.92 -12.58
CA ALA A 165 -17.02 -26.29 -12.96
C ALA A 165 -18.21 -26.86 -12.17
N ALA A 166 -18.34 -26.51 -10.89
CA ALA A 166 -19.49 -26.91 -10.07
C ALA A 166 -20.81 -26.21 -10.46
N TYR A 167 -20.74 -25.08 -11.16
CA TYR A 167 -21.90 -24.33 -11.69
C TYR A 167 -22.12 -24.49 -13.19
N GLY A 168 -21.20 -25.16 -13.90
CA GLY A 168 -21.32 -25.39 -15.33
C GLY A 168 -22.44 -26.40 -15.62
N PRO A 169 -23.07 -26.35 -16.81
CA PRO A 169 -23.98 -27.41 -17.20
C PRO A 169 -23.23 -28.75 -17.13
N PRO A 170 -23.85 -29.82 -16.61
CA PRO A 170 -23.22 -31.14 -16.60
C PRO A 170 -22.79 -31.48 -18.03
N PRO A 171 -21.68 -32.22 -18.22
CA PRO A 171 -21.30 -32.66 -19.55
C PRO A 171 -22.50 -33.35 -20.19
N LYS A 172 -22.84 -32.96 -21.43
CA LYS A 172 -23.85 -33.64 -22.23
C LYS A 172 -23.35 -35.05 -22.51
N ILE A 173 -23.60 -35.97 -21.59
CA ILE A 173 -23.53 -37.40 -21.84
C ILE A 173 -24.82 -37.70 -22.59
N ALA A 174 -24.67 -38.06 -23.86
CA ALA A 174 -25.76 -38.64 -24.62
C ALA A 174 -26.21 -39.91 -23.90
N ASP A 175 -27.52 -39.99 -23.66
CA ASP A 175 -28.29 -41.18 -23.33
C ASP A 175 -27.95 -41.87 -22.00
N THR A 176 -28.54 -41.40 -20.90
CA THR A 176 -29.19 -42.30 -19.92
C THR A 176 -30.26 -41.53 -19.14
N GLU A 177 -31.42 -42.15 -19.01
CA GLU A 177 -32.63 -41.66 -18.39
C GLU A 177 -32.45 -41.25 -16.91
N SER A 178 -33.11 -40.15 -16.55
CA SER A 178 -33.57 -39.72 -15.23
C SER A 178 -32.84 -40.24 -13.98
N SER A 179 -32.07 -39.34 -13.36
CA SER A 179 -32.22 -39.10 -11.93
C SER A 179 -32.12 -37.60 -11.67
N GLU A 180 -33.28 -36.95 -11.57
CA GLU A 180 -33.42 -35.65 -10.93
C GLU A 180 -33.15 -35.82 -9.43
N THR A 181 -31.89 -36.07 -9.08
CA THR A 181 -31.40 -35.68 -7.76
C THR A 181 -30.53 -34.46 -8.03
N ASP A 182 -31.15 -33.30 -7.89
CA ASP A 182 -30.56 -31.98 -7.89
C ASP A 182 -29.58 -31.91 -6.68
N ALA A 183 -28.46 -32.62 -6.79
CA ALA A 183 -27.36 -32.62 -5.85
C ALA A 183 -26.70 -31.25 -5.98
N ARG A 184 -27.33 -30.25 -5.35
CA ARG A 184 -26.77 -28.91 -5.17
C ARG A 184 -25.45 -29.09 -4.45
N VAL A 185 -24.36 -29.17 -5.22
CA VAL A 185 -23.00 -29.20 -4.71
C VAL A 185 -22.90 -28.03 -3.72
N ASP A 186 -22.64 -28.32 -2.44
CA ASP A 186 -22.49 -27.26 -1.45
C ASP A 186 -21.18 -26.50 -1.73
N VAL A 187 -21.32 -25.45 -2.52
CA VAL A 187 -20.24 -24.54 -2.93
C VAL A 187 -19.96 -23.47 -1.87
N LYS A 188 -20.71 -23.41 -0.76
CA LYS A 188 -20.44 -22.48 0.35
C LYS A 188 -18.99 -22.59 0.88
N PRO A 189 -18.46 -23.79 1.22
CA PRO A 189 -17.07 -23.93 1.65
C PRO A 189 -16.08 -23.45 0.57
N MET A 190 -16.37 -23.73 -0.70
CA MET A 190 -15.51 -23.32 -1.81
C MET A 190 -15.45 -21.80 -1.96
N LYS A 191 -16.59 -21.11 -1.81
CA LYS A 191 -16.70 -19.65 -1.82
C LYS A 191 -16.01 -19.00 -0.63
N ARG A 192 -16.12 -19.60 0.56
CA ARG A 192 -15.41 -19.13 1.77
C ARG A 192 -13.90 -19.23 1.59
N LEU A 193 -13.41 -20.36 1.08
CA LEU A 193 -11.99 -20.53 0.78
C LEU A 193 -11.51 -19.52 -0.28
N ARG A 194 -12.30 -19.28 -1.34
CA ARG A 194 -11.98 -18.25 -2.35
C ARG A 194 -11.87 -16.86 -1.71
N ALA A 195 -12.78 -16.50 -0.81
CA ALA A 195 -12.75 -15.23 -0.11
C ALA A 195 -11.53 -15.11 0.81
N MET A 196 -11.15 -16.19 1.51
CA MET A 196 -9.92 -16.23 2.32
C MET A 196 -8.66 -16.03 1.47
N ILE A 197 -8.55 -16.72 0.33
CA ILE A 197 -7.41 -16.56 -0.59
C ILE A 197 -7.36 -15.14 -1.16
N ALA A 198 -8.52 -14.55 -1.52
CA ALA A 198 -8.58 -13.16 -1.96
C ALA A 198 -8.14 -12.17 -0.86
N GLY A 199 -8.54 -12.42 0.39
CA GLY A 199 -8.07 -11.65 1.54
C GLY A 199 -6.55 -11.75 1.71
N LEU A 200 -5.97 -12.94 1.51
CA LEU A 200 -4.52 -13.16 1.59
C LEU A 200 -3.75 -12.38 0.51
N LEU A 201 -4.27 -12.32 -0.72
CA LEU A 201 -3.68 -11.50 -1.79
C LEU A 201 -3.61 -10.02 -1.42
N ILE A 202 -4.65 -9.50 -0.78
CA ILE A 202 -4.71 -8.09 -0.38
C ILE A 202 -3.83 -7.83 0.85
N LEU A 203 -3.90 -8.70 1.86
CA LEU A 203 -3.32 -8.43 3.18
C LEU A 203 -1.82 -8.77 3.26
N THR A 204 -1.36 -9.84 2.59
CA THR A 204 0.04 -10.27 2.72
C THR A 204 1.05 -9.22 2.24
N PRO A 205 0.88 -8.55 1.08
CA PRO A 205 1.82 -7.51 0.64
C PRO A 205 1.97 -6.37 1.66
N ILE A 206 0.90 -6.10 2.40
CA ILE A 206 0.84 -5.04 3.41
C ILE A 206 1.57 -5.48 4.69
N LEU A 207 1.46 -6.75 5.09
CA LEU A 207 2.04 -7.23 6.34
C LEU A 207 3.51 -7.68 6.21
N MET A 208 3.88 -8.30 5.08
CA MET A 208 5.09 -9.12 5.00
C MET A 208 6.30 -8.39 4.41
N GLY A 209 6.14 -7.15 3.94
CA GLY A 209 7.20 -6.47 3.21
C GLY A 209 7.98 -5.40 3.96
N GLY A 210 7.59 -4.97 5.18
CA GLY A 210 8.18 -3.77 5.82
C GLY A 210 7.89 -2.44 5.08
N VAL A 211 7.57 -2.54 3.78
CA VAL A 211 7.17 -1.50 2.86
C VAL A 211 5.99 -0.68 3.28
N THR A 212 5.06 -1.22 4.06
CA THR A 212 3.91 -0.42 4.50
C THR A 212 4.38 0.77 5.32
N SER A 213 5.42 0.62 6.13
CA SER A 213 6.06 1.75 6.83
C SER A 213 6.61 2.78 5.83
N ASP A 214 7.39 2.33 4.84
CA ASP A 214 8.02 3.22 3.86
C ASP A 214 7.01 3.91 2.94
N LEU A 215 6.01 3.16 2.49
CA LEU A 215 4.90 3.63 1.67
C LEU A 215 4.06 4.64 2.44
N LEU A 216 3.84 4.39 3.74
CA LEU A 216 3.13 5.29 4.63
C LEU A 216 3.93 6.55 4.94
N GLN A 217 5.22 6.44 5.26
CA GLN A 217 6.10 7.59 5.45
C GLN A 217 6.17 8.44 4.18
N THR A 218 6.26 7.80 3.02
CA THR A 218 6.26 8.49 1.72
C THR A 218 4.92 9.17 1.45
N ALA A 219 3.80 8.49 1.69
CA ALA A 219 2.47 9.07 1.55
C ALA A 219 2.26 10.26 2.49
N MET A 220 2.67 10.13 3.76
CA MET A 220 2.63 11.22 4.75
C MET A 220 3.51 12.39 4.33
N SER A 221 4.66 12.13 3.70
CA SER A 221 5.54 13.17 3.18
C SER A 221 4.94 13.90 1.97
N LEU A 222 4.32 13.16 1.06
CA LEU A 222 3.60 13.74 -0.09
C LEU A 222 2.40 14.58 0.35
N ALA A 223 1.67 14.11 1.37
CA ALA A 223 0.58 14.85 1.99
C ALA A 223 1.04 16.04 2.86
N LYS A 224 2.37 16.25 3.00
CA LYS A 224 2.98 17.30 3.84
C LYS A 224 2.62 17.21 5.34
N ILE A 225 2.15 16.05 5.77
CA ILE A 225 1.96 15.70 7.19
C ILE A 225 3.32 15.42 7.83
N ARG A 226 4.20 14.73 7.10
CA ARG A 226 5.62 14.55 7.44
C ARG A 226 6.48 15.48 6.59
N ILE A 227 7.43 16.18 7.19
CA ILE A 227 8.36 17.06 6.46
C ILE A 227 9.77 16.72 6.92
N GLU A 228 10.57 16.19 6.01
CA GLU A 228 11.98 15.89 6.26
C GLU A 228 12.82 17.14 6.02
N ARG A 229 13.87 17.32 6.84
CA ARG A 229 14.82 18.43 6.75
C ARG A 229 14.14 19.81 6.71
N ALA A 230 13.19 20.02 7.61
CA ALA A 230 12.53 21.31 7.78
C ALA A 230 13.40 22.26 8.62
N THR A 231 13.28 23.55 8.34
CA THR A 231 13.69 24.61 9.25
C THR A 231 12.48 24.95 10.13
N ILE A 232 12.63 24.84 11.44
CA ILE A 232 11.57 25.13 12.41
C ILE A 232 11.99 26.25 13.33
N LEU A 233 11.05 27.12 13.67
CA LEU A 233 11.22 28.17 14.67
C LEU A 233 10.35 27.79 15.86
N VAL A 234 10.94 27.73 17.05
CA VAL A 234 10.27 27.23 18.26
C VAL A 234 10.35 28.25 19.39
N LYS A 235 9.25 28.44 20.11
CA LYS A 235 9.20 29.27 21.33
C LYS A 235 9.70 28.53 22.58
N PRO A 236 10.22 29.24 23.60
CA PRO A 236 10.40 28.68 24.95
C PRO A 236 9.07 28.18 25.56
N PRO A 237 9.07 27.18 26.46
CA PRO A 237 10.24 26.46 26.98
C PRO A 237 10.75 25.34 26.04
N TYR A 238 9.99 25.00 24.99
CA TYR A 238 10.29 23.87 24.10
C TYR A 238 11.62 24.02 23.37
N ALA A 239 11.96 25.25 22.97
CA ALA A 239 13.22 25.57 22.33
C ALA A 239 14.46 25.22 23.18
N ASN A 240 14.32 25.12 24.52
CA ASN A 240 15.42 24.76 25.40
C ASN A 240 15.61 23.24 25.54
N LEU A 241 14.65 22.45 25.04
CA LEU A 241 14.72 20.99 25.03
C LEU A 241 15.32 20.43 23.73
N LEU A 242 15.56 21.29 22.75
CA LEU A 242 16.08 20.92 21.44
C LEU A 242 17.58 21.23 21.31
N PRO A 243 18.33 20.38 20.60
CA PRO A 243 19.77 20.55 20.45
C PRO A 243 20.08 21.64 19.40
N ALA A 244 21.25 22.27 19.53
CA ALA A 244 21.80 23.22 18.56
C ALA A 244 20.85 24.37 18.16
N PRO A 245 20.37 25.18 19.13
CA PRO A 245 19.58 26.37 18.81
C PRO A 245 20.40 27.40 18.04
N GLN A 246 19.80 27.98 17.00
CA GLN A 246 20.31 29.15 16.29
C GLN A 246 19.46 30.38 16.60
N ASP A 247 20.06 31.56 16.43
CA ASP A 247 19.34 32.81 16.55
C ASP A 247 18.26 32.92 15.45
N SER A 248 17.11 33.43 15.86
CA SER A 248 15.96 33.62 14.98
C SER A 248 15.82 35.10 14.62
N PRO A 249 15.39 35.42 13.38
CA PRO A 249 14.99 36.78 13.02
C PRO A 249 13.73 37.25 13.78
N LEU A 250 12.94 36.33 14.32
CA LEU A 250 11.79 36.62 15.17
C LEU A 250 12.18 36.65 16.64
N GLN A 251 11.78 37.72 17.35
CA GLN A 251 11.89 37.80 18.82
C GLN A 251 11.14 36.63 19.48
N ASP A 252 11.73 36.07 20.54
CA ASP A 252 11.22 34.94 21.33
C ASP A 252 11.13 33.59 20.61
N TYR A 253 11.81 33.45 19.47
CA TYR A 253 11.99 32.17 18.78
C TYR A 253 13.46 31.77 18.72
N LYS A 254 13.70 30.46 18.62
CA LYS A 254 15.00 29.91 18.21
C LYS A 254 14.80 29.09 16.94
N THR A 255 15.76 29.17 16.03
CA THR A 255 15.72 28.46 14.75
C THR A 255 16.46 27.14 14.86
N PHE A 256 15.90 26.08 14.28
CA PHE A 256 16.50 24.76 14.20
C PHE A 256 16.44 24.26 12.76
N GLU A 257 17.59 23.90 12.22
CA GLU A 257 17.70 23.34 10.89
C GLU A 257 17.70 21.80 10.93
N ASN A 258 17.34 21.20 9.79
CA ASN A 258 17.32 19.74 9.61
C ASN A 258 16.41 18.98 10.60
N ALA A 259 15.37 19.63 11.13
CA ALA A 259 14.38 18.96 11.95
C ALA A 259 13.46 18.08 11.07
N THR A 260 13.04 16.93 11.59
CA THR A 260 12.01 16.11 10.94
C THR A 260 10.69 16.38 11.62
N VAL A 261 9.75 17.00 10.91
CA VAL A 261 8.36 17.08 11.36
C VAL A 261 7.73 15.73 11.08
N VAL A 262 7.48 14.94 12.11
CA VAL A 262 6.99 13.55 11.99
C VAL A 262 5.49 13.54 11.70
N PHE A 263 4.75 14.44 12.34
CA PHE A 263 3.30 14.54 12.21
C PHE A 263 2.82 15.97 12.47
N ARG A 264 1.99 16.49 11.55
CA ARG A 264 1.43 17.84 11.56
C ARG A 264 0.05 17.85 10.92
N GLY A 265 -0.81 18.76 11.37
CA GLY A 265 -2.03 19.16 10.64
C GLY A 265 -3.31 18.49 11.14
N VAL A 266 -3.25 17.76 12.26
CA VAL A 266 -4.39 17.16 12.94
C VAL A 266 -4.19 17.38 14.44
N GLY A 267 -5.19 17.95 15.12
CA GLY A 267 -5.11 18.27 16.55
C GLY A 267 -4.27 19.52 16.84
N ASN A 268 -3.91 19.70 18.11
CA ASN A 268 -3.35 20.96 18.62
C ASN A 268 -1.81 20.95 18.78
N SER A 269 -1.16 19.84 18.48
CA SER A 269 0.29 19.70 18.58
C SER A 269 0.90 19.14 17.30
N THR A 270 2.19 19.41 17.14
CA THR A 270 3.04 18.90 16.07
C THR A 270 4.14 18.06 16.70
N LEU A 271 4.32 16.83 16.23
CA LEU A 271 5.43 15.97 16.66
C LEU A 271 6.65 16.26 15.81
N ILE A 272 7.76 16.61 16.46
CA ILE A 272 9.06 16.78 15.83
C ILE A 272 10.05 15.72 16.31
N GLU A 273 10.98 15.37 15.43
CA GLU A 273 12.13 14.53 15.72
C GLU A 273 13.39 15.25 15.24
N MET A 274 14.34 15.46 16.15
CA MET A 274 15.68 15.95 15.85
C MET A 274 16.69 14.87 16.16
N ARG A 275 17.52 14.52 15.16
CA ARG A 275 18.60 13.54 15.31
C ARG A 275 19.92 14.27 15.44
N THR A 276 20.64 13.97 16.52
CA THR A 276 22.05 14.30 16.73
C THR A 276 22.88 13.03 16.46
N ALA A 277 24.21 13.14 16.41
CA ALA A 277 25.10 12.00 16.18
C ALA A 277 24.83 10.82 17.13
N ASP A 278 24.49 11.10 18.40
CA ASP A 278 24.37 10.08 19.45
C ASP A 278 22.94 9.88 19.96
N THR A 279 22.02 10.81 19.69
CA THR A 279 20.66 10.79 20.28
C THR A 279 19.59 11.29 19.30
N ALA A 280 18.39 10.72 19.40
CA ALA A 280 17.20 11.22 18.72
C ALA A 280 16.23 11.78 19.78
N ILE A 281 15.93 13.08 19.70
CA ILE A 281 14.97 13.75 20.58
C ILE A 281 13.65 13.86 19.84
N ARG A 282 12.59 13.28 20.41
CA ARG A 282 11.21 13.44 19.95
C ARG A 282 10.46 14.34 20.92
N LEU A 283 9.83 15.38 20.41
CA LEU A 283 9.12 16.35 21.23
C LEU A 283 7.80 16.75 20.57
N GLU A 284 6.75 16.77 21.37
CA GLU A 284 5.47 17.36 20.98
C GLU A 284 5.47 18.85 21.29
N ILE A 285 5.21 19.68 20.28
CA ILE A 285 5.17 21.12 20.42
C ILE A 285 3.77 21.61 20.03
N PRO A 286 3.10 22.42 20.86
CA PRO A 286 1.85 23.08 20.51
C PRO A 286 1.95 23.88 19.20
N ASN A 287 0.89 23.85 18.39
CA ASN A 287 0.89 24.48 17.06
C ASN A 287 1.06 26.01 17.08
N ASP A 288 0.77 26.67 18.20
CA ASP A 288 0.98 28.11 18.43
C ASP A 288 2.42 28.47 18.82
N SER A 289 3.23 27.45 19.11
CA SER A 289 4.60 27.54 19.63
C SER A 289 5.65 27.08 18.62
N ILE A 290 5.22 26.70 17.41
CA ILE A 290 6.10 26.27 16.31
C ILE A 290 5.69 26.93 14.99
N ILE A 291 6.68 27.45 14.28
CA ILE A 291 6.55 27.90 12.89
C ILE A 291 7.45 26.99 12.04
N ILE A 292 6.92 26.51 10.92
CA ILE A 292 7.66 25.65 10.00
C ILE A 292 7.91 26.44 8.72
N GLU A 293 9.17 26.82 8.51
CA GLU A 293 9.60 27.51 7.31
C GLU A 293 9.71 26.56 6.12
N ARG A 294 9.26 27.03 4.97
CA ARG A 294 9.34 26.31 3.70
C ARG A 294 10.35 27.02 2.81
N ASN A 295 11.58 26.53 2.80
CA ASN A 295 12.55 26.96 1.81
C ASN A 295 12.18 26.34 0.45
N THR A 296 11.36 27.06 -0.31
CA THR A 296 11.09 26.72 -1.71
C THR A 296 12.26 27.28 -2.51
N ARG A 297 13.14 26.42 -3.03
CA ARG A 297 14.16 26.88 -3.98
C ARG A 297 13.43 27.52 -5.16
N LEU A 298 13.50 28.85 -5.26
CA LEU A 298 13.10 29.55 -6.46
C LEU A 298 14.00 29.00 -7.57
N ILE A 299 13.39 28.45 -8.63
CA ILE A 299 14.11 28.13 -9.86
C ILE A 299 14.66 29.47 -10.33
N THR A 300 15.95 29.71 -10.08
CA THR A 300 16.61 30.96 -10.43
C THR A 300 16.48 31.12 -11.94
N GLN A 301 15.75 32.15 -12.37
CA GLN A 301 15.75 32.52 -13.77
C GLN A 301 17.19 32.77 -14.20
N PRO A 302 17.63 32.28 -15.38
CA PRO A 302 18.99 32.50 -15.83
C PRO A 302 19.23 34.01 -15.90
N LYS A 303 20.30 34.43 -15.23
CA LYS A 303 20.82 35.81 -15.25
C LYS A 303 20.92 36.26 -16.71
N PRO A 304 20.38 37.43 -17.10
CA PRO A 304 20.56 37.91 -18.45
C PRO A 304 22.05 38.11 -18.68
N GLU A 305 22.59 37.49 -19.73
CA GLU A 305 23.94 37.75 -20.20
C GLU A 305 24.02 39.25 -20.53
N THR A 306 24.75 39.99 -19.71
CA THR A 306 25.25 41.31 -20.08
C THR A 306 26.18 41.08 -21.26
N GLY A 307 25.65 41.33 -22.46
CA GLY A 307 26.43 41.38 -23.69
C GLY A 307 27.40 42.53 -23.62
N ASP A 308 28.63 42.24 -23.20
CA ASP A 308 29.79 43.05 -23.52
C ASP A 308 30.12 42.76 -24.99
N LYS A 309 29.70 43.67 -25.88
CA LYS A 309 30.29 43.78 -27.22
C LYS A 309 30.97 45.13 -27.30
N ALA A 310 32.28 45.08 -27.08
CA ALA A 310 33.22 46.01 -27.66
C ALA A 310 32.94 46.17 -29.17
N GLY A 311 32.91 47.43 -29.62
CA GLY A 311 32.69 47.88 -30.98
C GLY A 311 32.45 49.38 -30.98
#